data_AF-A0AA39E154-F1
#
_entry.id   AF-A0AA39E154-F1
#
_cell.length_a   1.000
_cell.length_b   1.000
_cell.length_c   1.000
_cell.angle_alpha   90.00
_cell.angle_beta   90.00
_cell.angle_gamma   90.00
#
_symmetry.space_group_name_H-M   'P 1'
#
loop_
_entity.id
_entity.type
_entity.pdbx_description
1 polymer ?
#
loop_
_entity_poly.entity_id
_entity_poly.type
_entity_poly.pdbx_seq_one_letter_code
_entity_poly.pdbx_strand_id
1 'polypeptide(L)'
;MKFDESKLVDYESPEGLDELFSKGGIAAAFDEIPYMKIFLAKYCSKYTTVGPIYKFDGFGFVFPKGSPLVAHVSRKVLSVTEGAKMLQFEKAWLGQTPNCTELTSSVSSNSIGLNSFWGLFLIAGVASSVALITCITIFLYQNRSLKEYLIKVCTKETKWRVYR
;
A
#
# COMPACT_ATOMS: atom_id res chain seq x y z
N MET A 1 -3.22 -27.40 -5.29
CA MET A 1 -3.59 -26.26 -6.17
C MET A 1 -3.56 -26.78 -7.61
N LYS A 2 -4.51 -26.40 -8.48
CA LYS A 2 -4.51 -26.82 -9.89
C LYS A 2 -3.77 -25.75 -10.72
N PHE A 3 -2.45 -25.85 -10.79
CA PHE A 3 -1.65 -25.04 -11.71
C PHE A 3 -1.44 -25.82 -13.01
N ASP A 4 -1.34 -25.08 -14.11
CA ASP A 4 -0.94 -25.64 -15.40
C ASP A 4 0.58 -25.81 -15.39
N GLU A 5 1.06 -27.06 -15.38
CA GLU A 5 2.48 -27.38 -15.28
C GLU A 5 3.32 -26.77 -16.41
N SER A 6 2.71 -26.55 -17.59
CA SER A 6 3.38 -25.90 -18.72
C SER A 6 3.74 -24.43 -18.47
N LYS A 7 3.18 -23.82 -17.42
CA LYS A 7 3.43 -22.43 -17.01
C LYS A 7 4.40 -22.32 -15.85
N LEU A 8 4.91 -23.44 -15.34
CA LEU A 8 5.96 -23.45 -14.33
C LEU A 8 7.30 -23.21 -15.01
N VAL A 9 8.11 -22.36 -14.40
CA VAL A 9 9.42 -21.97 -14.91
C VAL A 9 10.42 -22.19 -13.78
N ASP A 10 11.45 -22.97 -14.08
CA ASP A 10 12.57 -23.18 -13.18
C ASP A 10 13.56 -22.02 -13.29
N TYR A 11 14.22 -21.71 -12.18
CA TYR A 11 15.32 -20.75 -12.12
C TYR A 11 16.45 -21.31 -11.27
N GLU A 12 17.68 -20.89 -11.58
CA GLU A 12 18.89 -21.42 -10.92
C GLU A 12 19.55 -20.40 -9.99
N SER A 13 19.15 -19.13 -10.05
CA SER A 13 19.80 -18.05 -9.29
C SER A 13 18.84 -16.92 -8.89
N PRO A 14 19.17 -16.18 -7.83
CA PRO A 14 18.46 -14.96 -7.44
C PRO A 14 18.37 -13.93 -8.57
N GLU A 15 19.41 -13.82 -9.41
CA GLU A 15 19.45 -12.90 -10.54
C GLU A 15 18.49 -13.33 -11.65
N GLY A 16 18.45 -14.63 -11.96
CA GLY A 16 17.49 -15.20 -12.90
C GLY A 16 16.06 -14.99 -12.42
N LEU A 17 15.82 -15.09 -11.11
CA LEU A 17 14.52 -14.80 -10.52
C LEU A 17 14.10 -13.32 -10.68
N ASP A 18 15.00 -12.37 -10.43
CA ASP A 18 14.74 -10.93 -10.66
C ASP A 18 14.46 -10.63 -12.14
N GLU A 19 15.16 -11.30 -13.05
CA GLU A 19 14.95 -11.17 -14.49
C GLU A 19 13.56 -11.67 -14.92
N LEU A 20 13.14 -12.83 -14.43
CA LEU A 20 11.82 -13.41 -14.72
C LEU A 20 10.69 -12.50 -14.22
N PHE A 21 10.82 -11.94 -13.02
CA PHE A 21 9.86 -10.96 -12.51
C PHE A 21 9.88 -9.67 -13.34
N SER A 22 11.06 -9.11 -13.63
CA SER A 22 11.21 -7.83 -14.32
C SER A 22 10.67 -7.87 -15.76
N LYS A 23 10.76 -9.03 -16.43
CA LYS A 23 10.21 -9.25 -17.77
C LYS A 23 8.73 -9.62 -17.79
N GLY A 24 8.09 -9.74 -16.61
CA GLY A 24 6.71 -10.20 -16.50
C GLY A 24 6.52 -11.66 -16.89
N GLY A 25 7.59 -12.47 -16.82
CA GLY A 25 7.55 -13.90 -17.14
C GLY A 25 6.86 -14.73 -16.05
N ILE A 26 6.93 -14.30 -14.80
CA ILE A 26 6.26 -14.93 -13.66
C ILE A 26 5.48 -13.91 -12.83
N ALA A 27 4.38 -14.37 -12.22
CA ALA A 27 3.56 -13.56 -11.31
C ALA A 27 3.91 -13.81 -9.82
N ALA A 28 4.47 -14.98 -9.51
CA ALA A 28 4.85 -15.39 -8.17
C ALA A 28 5.92 -16.48 -8.25
N ALA A 29 6.70 -16.62 -7.17
CA ALA A 29 7.66 -17.69 -6.99
C ALA A 29 7.43 -18.34 -5.63
N PHE A 30 7.63 -19.65 -5.57
CA PHE A 30 7.56 -20.45 -4.36
C PHE A 30 8.88 -21.18 -4.20
N ASP A 31 9.52 -20.98 -3.06
CA ASP A 31 10.85 -21.53 -2.78
C ASP A 31 11.08 -21.56 -1.27
N GLU A 32 12.19 -22.14 -0.81
CA GLU A 32 12.46 -22.23 0.63
C GLU A 32 12.69 -20.84 1.26
N ILE A 33 12.11 -20.67 2.46
CA ILE A 33 12.14 -19.42 3.23
C ILE A 33 13.54 -18.79 3.34
N PRO A 34 14.64 -19.52 3.66
CA PRO A 34 15.94 -18.87 3.77
C PRO A 34 16.44 -18.29 2.45
N TYR A 35 16.19 -18.91 1.31
CA TYR A 35 16.57 -18.36 0.00
C TYR A 35 15.73 -17.12 -0.33
N MET A 36 14.42 -17.18 -0.08
CA MET A 36 13.55 -16.03 -0.27
C MET A 36 13.89 -14.87 0.66
N LYS A 37 14.31 -15.12 1.91
CA LYS A 37 14.80 -14.06 2.81
C LYS A 37 16.02 -13.35 2.24
N ILE A 38 16.98 -14.09 1.67
CA ILE A 38 18.18 -13.50 1.05
C ILE A 38 17.81 -12.74 -0.23
N PHE A 39 16.92 -13.30 -1.06
CA PHE A 39 16.44 -12.64 -2.27
C PHE A 39 15.75 -11.31 -1.96
N LEU A 40 14.82 -11.31 -0.98
CA LEU A 40 14.14 -10.09 -0.55
C LEU A 40 15.11 -9.09 0.07
N ALA A 41 16.09 -9.54 0.86
CA ALA A 41 17.15 -8.67 1.35
C ALA A 41 17.89 -7.96 0.19
N LYS A 42 18.17 -8.67 -0.91
CA LYS A 42 18.84 -8.10 -2.09
C LYS A 42 17.94 -7.16 -2.91
N TYR A 43 16.64 -7.46 -3.02
CA TYR A 43 15.69 -6.77 -3.91
C TYR A 43 14.49 -6.16 -3.18
N CYS A 44 14.67 -5.69 -1.94
CA CYS A 44 13.54 -5.33 -1.07
C CYS A 44 12.68 -4.16 -1.53
N SER A 45 13.17 -3.31 -2.44
CA SER A 45 12.38 -2.24 -3.03
C SER A 45 11.43 -2.72 -4.13
N LYS A 46 11.66 -3.92 -4.68
CA LYS A 46 10.92 -4.45 -5.84
C LYS A 46 9.89 -5.51 -5.45
N TYR A 47 10.19 -6.34 -4.47
CA TYR A 47 9.42 -7.56 -4.19
C TYR A 47 9.03 -7.69 -2.72
N THR A 48 7.95 -8.41 -2.48
CA THR A 48 7.46 -8.72 -1.13
C THR A 48 6.85 -10.11 -1.09
N THR A 49 6.83 -10.71 0.09
CA THR A 49 6.12 -11.98 0.32
C THR A 49 4.65 -11.72 0.53
N VAL A 50 3.81 -12.48 -0.16
CA VAL A 50 2.35 -12.43 -0.02
C VAL A 50 1.80 -13.79 0.36
N GLY A 51 0.70 -13.81 1.11
CA GLY A 51 0.02 -15.04 1.51
C GLY A 51 0.66 -15.75 2.71
N PRO A 52 0.11 -16.92 3.09
CA PRO A 52 0.59 -17.69 4.23
C PRO A 52 1.90 -18.40 3.92
N ILE A 53 2.76 -18.52 4.94
CA ILE A 53 3.99 -19.29 4.87
C ILE A 53 3.63 -20.78 5.07
N TYR A 54 3.78 -21.57 4.00
CA TYR A 54 3.58 -23.01 4.07
C TYR A 54 4.87 -23.71 4.50
N LYS A 55 4.83 -24.44 5.62
CA LYS A 55 5.97 -25.26 6.08
C LYS A 55 5.81 -26.67 5.51
N PHE A 56 6.52 -26.96 4.41
CA PHE A 56 6.43 -28.27 3.75
C PHE A 56 7.59 -29.21 4.09
N ASP A 57 8.79 -28.71 4.43
CA ASP A 57 9.91 -29.53 4.93
C ASP A 57 11.02 -28.63 5.52
N GLY A 58 12.17 -29.21 5.91
CA GLY A 58 13.37 -28.50 6.37
C GLY A 58 14.70 -29.12 5.93
N PHE A 59 15.79 -28.42 6.22
CA PHE A 59 17.16 -28.90 5.92
C PHE A 59 17.60 -29.96 6.93
N GLY A 60 18.38 -30.94 6.46
CA GLY A 60 18.86 -32.05 7.27
C GLY A 60 20.30 -32.46 6.98
N PHE A 61 20.90 -33.16 7.93
CA PHE A 61 22.22 -33.81 7.78
C PHE A 61 22.02 -35.29 7.48
N VAL A 62 22.78 -35.83 6.53
CA VAL A 62 22.68 -37.23 6.10
C VAL A 62 23.90 -38.01 6.55
N PHE A 63 23.67 -39.20 7.12
CA PHE A 63 24.71 -40.11 7.57
C PHE A 63 24.41 -41.54 7.09
N PRO A 64 25.43 -42.39 6.91
CA PRO A 64 25.23 -43.82 6.65
C PRO A 64 24.41 -44.49 7.75
N LYS A 65 23.62 -45.50 7.37
CA LYS A 65 22.82 -46.27 8.32
C LYS A 65 23.71 -46.93 9.38
N GLY A 66 23.35 -46.78 10.65
CA GLY A 66 24.12 -47.29 11.78
C GLY A 66 25.26 -46.37 12.24
N SER A 67 25.44 -45.20 11.62
CA SER A 67 26.47 -44.25 12.04
C SER A 67 26.23 -43.75 13.47
N PRO A 68 27.24 -43.83 14.36
CA PRO A 68 27.12 -43.29 15.72
C PRO A 68 27.02 -41.76 15.75
N LEU A 69 27.33 -41.08 14.63
CA LEU A 69 27.29 -39.61 14.55
C LEU A 69 25.87 -39.05 14.56
N VAL A 70 24.86 -39.84 14.12
CA VAL A 70 23.46 -39.38 14.04
C VAL A 70 23.01 -38.84 15.40
N ALA A 71 23.17 -39.64 16.46
CA ALA A 71 22.74 -39.26 17.80
C ALA A 71 23.50 -38.03 18.34
N HIS A 72 24.79 -37.91 18.03
CA HIS A 72 25.60 -36.78 18.49
C HIS A 72 25.17 -35.50 17.77
N VAL A 73 25.11 -35.52 16.44
CA VAL A 73 24.80 -34.34 15.63
C VAL A 73 23.37 -33.88 15.88
N SER A 74 22.38 -34.79 15.92
CA SER A 74 21.00 -34.41 16.21
C SER A 74 20.84 -33.75 17.58
N ARG A 75 21.55 -34.21 18.63
CA ARG A 75 21.54 -33.55 19.94
C ARG A 75 22.18 -32.17 19.90
N LYS A 76 23.27 -32.00 19.15
CA LYS A 76 23.93 -30.70 18.99
C LYS A 76 23.05 -29.73 18.20
N VAL A 77 22.40 -30.18 17.13
CA VAL A 77 21.42 -29.39 16.37
C VAL A 77 20.29 -28.95 17.28
N LEU A 78 19.65 -29.87 18.02
CA LEU A 78 18.57 -29.54 18.95
C LEU A 78 19.00 -28.48 19.98
N SER A 79 20.17 -28.69 20.60
CA SER A 79 20.72 -27.74 21.57
C SER A 79 21.01 -26.35 20.99
N VAL A 80 21.35 -26.25 19.70
CA VAL A 80 21.55 -24.97 19.01
C VAL A 80 20.21 -24.34 18.65
N THR A 81 19.26 -25.11 18.12
CA THR A 81 17.95 -24.65 17.65
C THR A 81 17.04 -24.18 18.78
N GLU A 82 17.09 -24.83 19.95
CA GLU A 82 16.33 -24.41 21.15
C GLU A 82 16.98 -23.22 21.88
N GLY A 83 18.24 -22.89 21.55
CA GLY A 83 19.00 -21.85 22.22
C GLY A 83 19.04 -20.52 21.46
N ALA A 84 19.51 -19.47 22.13
CA ALA A 84 19.73 -18.15 21.53
C ALA A 84 20.79 -18.14 20.40
N LYS A 85 21.59 -19.21 20.27
CA LYS A 85 22.61 -19.36 19.23
C LYS A 85 21.99 -19.44 17.83
N MET A 86 20.79 -20.02 17.69
CA MET A 86 20.10 -20.09 16.40
C MET A 86 19.87 -18.69 15.81
N LEU A 87 19.37 -17.75 16.63
CA LEU A 87 19.15 -16.37 16.21
C LEU A 87 20.46 -15.65 15.87
N GLN A 88 21.54 -15.93 16.60
CA GLN A 88 22.86 -15.37 16.29
C GLN A 88 23.36 -15.86 14.93
N PHE A 89 23.19 -17.15 14.62
CA PHE A 89 23.52 -17.69 13.31
C PHE A 89 22.65 -17.11 12.21
N GLU A 90 21.33 -17.04 12.41
CA GLU A 90 20.43 -16.43 11.45
C GLU A 90 20.87 -14.99 11.12
N LYS A 91 21.14 -14.18 12.14
CA LYS A 91 21.59 -12.81 11.97
C LYS A 91 22.97 -12.69 11.32
N ALA A 92 23.90 -13.59 11.64
CA ALA A 92 25.25 -13.56 11.10
C ALA A 92 25.31 -13.98 9.62
N TRP A 93 24.50 -14.97 9.23
CA TRP A 93 24.59 -15.60 7.90
C TRP A 93 23.52 -15.14 6.92
N LEU A 94 22.29 -14.87 7.37
CA LEU A 94 21.23 -14.28 6.54
C LEU A 94 21.24 -12.75 6.59
N GLY A 95 22.14 -12.18 7.40
CA GLY A 95 22.22 -10.75 7.69
C GLY A 95 21.11 -10.28 8.64
N GLN A 96 21.30 -9.11 9.25
CA GLN A 96 20.16 -8.22 9.39
C GLN A 96 19.74 -7.87 7.97
N THR A 97 18.42 -7.87 7.70
CA THR A 97 17.88 -7.26 6.48
C THR A 97 18.74 -6.04 6.18
N PRO A 98 19.48 -6.00 5.04
CA PRO A 98 20.21 -4.80 4.67
C PRO A 98 19.20 -3.67 4.79
N ASN A 99 19.66 -2.49 5.15
CA ASN A 99 18.83 -1.31 5.25
C ASN A 99 18.08 -1.13 3.91
N CYS A 100 16.96 -1.82 3.77
CA CYS A 100 15.74 -1.38 3.17
C CYS A 100 15.37 -0.28 4.13
N THR A 101 16.12 0.82 4.04
CA THR A 101 15.76 2.11 4.59
C THR A 101 14.31 2.16 4.23
N GLU A 102 13.49 2.07 5.28
CA GLU A 102 12.05 2.19 5.18
C GLU A 102 11.83 3.21 4.09
N LEU A 103 11.24 2.81 2.97
CA LEU A 103 11.10 3.63 1.77
C LEU A 103 10.12 4.76 2.09
N THR A 104 10.55 5.62 2.99
CA THR A 104 9.96 6.85 3.49
C THR A 104 10.33 7.98 2.55
N SER A 105 11.18 7.74 1.54
CA SER A 105 11.56 8.76 0.58
C SER A 105 11.54 8.34 -0.90
N SER A 106 11.25 7.08 -1.28
CA SER A 106 11.30 6.71 -2.72
C SER A 106 10.49 5.50 -3.21
N VAL A 107 9.68 4.82 -2.39
CA VAL A 107 8.48 4.18 -2.99
C VAL A 107 7.53 5.34 -3.14
N SER A 108 7.24 5.69 -4.39
CA SER A 108 5.96 6.31 -4.73
C SER A 108 4.90 5.35 -4.21
N SER A 109 4.59 5.44 -2.92
CA SER A 109 3.33 4.99 -2.38
C SER A 109 2.35 5.59 -3.36
N ASN A 110 1.47 4.78 -3.93
CA ASN A 110 0.27 5.27 -4.58
C ASN A 110 -0.61 5.91 -3.48
N SER A 111 -0.05 6.89 -2.78
CA SER A 111 -0.71 7.97 -2.09
C SER A 111 -1.76 8.42 -3.09
N ILE A 112 -3.00 8.15 -2.73
CA ILE A 112 -4.15 8.52 -3.53
C ILE A 112 -4.13 10.04 -3.54
N GLY A 113 -3.41 10.61 -4.50
CA GLY A 113 -3.21 12.04 -4.62
C GLY A 113 -4.55 12.71 -4.91
N LEU A 114 -4.60 14.02 -4.68
CA LEU A 114 -5.78 14.83 -4.99
C LEU A 114 -6.26 14.66 -6.44
N ASN A 115 -5.36 14.28 -7.36
CA ASN A 115 -5.69 13.89 -8.74
C ASN A 115 -6.67 12.72 -8.85
N SER A 116 -6.55 11.68 -8.00
CA SER A 116 -7.48 10.56 -8.01
C SER A 116 -8.87 10.95 -7.49
N PHE A 117 -8.99 12.08 -6.77
CA PHE A 117 -10.24 12.60 -6.23
C PHE A 117 -10.80 13.79 -7.01
N TRP A 118 -10.25 14.10 -8.18
CA TRP A 118 -10.67 15.25 -8.99
C TRP A 118 -12.18 15.29 -9.25
N GLY A 119 -12.79 14.12 -9.51
CA GLY A 119 -14.24 14.01 -9.70
C GLY A 119 -15.06 14.44 -8.47
N LEU A 120 -14.63 14.06 -7.26
CA LEU A 120 -15.30 14.45 -6.01
C LEU A 120 -15.18 15.95 -5.75
N PHE A 121 -13.99 16.52 -5.97
CA PHE A 121 -13.77 17.96 -5.84
C PHE A 121 -14.62 18.77 -6.83
N LEU A 122 -14.75 18.28 -8.08
CA LEU A 122 -15.54 18.94 -9.11
C LEU A 122 -17.03 18.95 -8.75
N ILE A 123 -17.57 17.81 -8.29
CA ILE A 123 -18.98 17.71 -7.85
C ILE A 123 -19.25 18.64 -6.67
N ALA A 124 -18.39 18.61 -5.64
CA ALA A 124 -18.54 19.46 -4.46
C ALA A 124 -18.43 20.96 -4.81
N GLY A 125 -17.49 21.33 -5.69
CA GLY A 125 -17.30 22.71 -6.14
C GLY A 125 -18.49 23.25 -6.93
N VAL A 126 -19.07 22.45 -7.82
CA VAL A 126 -20.28 22.83 -8.59
C VAL A 126 -21.48 22.99 -7.66
N ALA A 127 -21.72 22.03 -6.76
CA ALA A 127 -22.82 22.10 -5.80
C ALA A 127 -22.73 23.34 -4.89
N SER A 128 -21.53 23.62 -4.37
CA SER A 128 -21.27 24.80 -3.54
C SER A 128 -21.51 26.10 -4.32
N SER A 129 -21.02 26.18 -5.55
CA SER A 129 -21.17 27.37 -6.41
C SER A 129 -22.64 27.66 -6.75
N VAL A 130 -23.43 26.62 -7.08
CA VAL A 130 -24.88 26.76 -7.35
C VAL A 130 -25.63 27.23 -6.11
N ALA A 131 -25.32 26.67 -4.93
CA ALA A 131 -25.92 27.10 -3.68
C ALA A 131 -25.59 28.58 -3.37
N LEU A 132 -24.34 28.98 -3.60
CA LEU A 132 -23.86 30.34 -3.35
C LEU A 132 -24.54 31.35 -4.30
N ILE A 133 -24.64 31.03 -5.59
CA ILE A 133 -25.36 31.85 -6.59
C ILE A 133 -26.85 31.97 -6.22
N THR A 134 -27.48 30.87 -5.80
CA THR A 134 -28.89 30.87 -5.38
C THR A 134 -29.09 31.75 -4.14
N CYS A 135 -28.19 31.67 -3.16
CA CYS A 135 -28.23 32.51 -1.97
C CYS A 135 -28.07 34.00 -2.31
N ILE A 136 -27.10 34.35 -3.16
CA ILE A 136 -26.87 35.74 -3.60
C ILE A 136 -28.08 36.28 -4.36
N THR A 137 -28.66 35.51 -5.28
CA THR A 137 -29.82 35.98 -6.06
C THR A 137 -31.01 36.24 -5.14
N ILE A 138 -31.34 35.33 -4.22
CA ILE A 138 -32.42 35.53 -3.24
C ILE A 138 -32.18 36.78 -2.39
N PHE A 139 -30.96 36.96 -1.86
CA PHE A 139 -30.60 38.12 -1.06
C PHE A 139 -30.76 39.44 -1.84
N LEU A 140 -30.32 39.46 -3.11
CA LEU A 140 -30.47 40.64 -3.97
C LEU A 140 -31.93 40.90 -4.34
N TYR A 141 -32.73 39.86 -4.63
CA TYR A 141 -34.16 40.00 -4.92
C TYR A 141 -34.92 40.57 -3.73
N GLN A 142 -34.67 40.09 -2.51
CA GLN A 142 -35.30 40.61 -1.29
C GLN A 142 -34.90 42.07 -1.03
N ASN A 143 -33.63 42.42 -1.17
CA ASN A 143 -33.19 43.80 -0.98
C ASN A 143 -33.68 44.75 -2.08
N ARG A 144 -33.79 44.29 -3.33
CA ARG A 144 -34.36 45.09 -4.43
C ARG A 144 -35.87 45.28 -4.27
N SER A 145 -36.62 44.24 -3.92
CA SER A 145 -38.07 44.33 -3.72
C SER A 145 -38.42 45.18 -2.50
N LEU A 146 -37.66 45.09 -1.41
CA LEU A 146 -37.82 45.98 -0.25
C LEU A 146 -37.47 47.42 -0.59
N LYS A 147 -36.40 47.68 -1.37
CA LYS A 147 -36.08 49.03 -1.84
C LYS A 147 -37.17 49.60 -2.74
N GLU A 148 -37.67 48.85 -3.71
CA GLU A 148 -38.76 49.31 -4.59
C GLU A 148 -40.08 49.50 -3.82
N TYR A 149 -40.39 48.63 -2.87
CA TYR A 149 -41.57 48.76 -2.01
C TYR A 149 -41.46 49.98 -1.10
N LEU A 150 -40.33 50.18 -0.42
CA LEU A 150 -40.08 51.35 0.42
C LEU A 150 -40.03 52.64 -0.39
N ILE A 151 -39.45 52.65 -1.60
CA ILE A 151 -39.49 53.81 -2.49
C ILE A 151 -40.94 54.12 -2.90
N LYS A 152 -41.76 53.12 -3.26
CA LYS A 152 -43.18 53.35 -3.57
C LYS A 152 -43.97 53.86 -2.36
N VAL A 153 -43.71 53.31 -1.17
CA VAL A 153 -44.35 53.74 0.08
C VAL A 153 -43.93 55.17 0.43
N CYS A 154 -42.63 55.49 0.42
CA CYS A 154 -42.13 56.85 0.64
C CYS A 154 -42.65 57.85 -0.40
N THR A 155 -42.73 57.45 -1.68
CA THR A 155 -43.23 58.32 -2.75
C THR A 155 -44.73 58.59 -2.58
N LYS A 156 -45.50 57.58 -2.15
CA LYS A 156 -46.92 57.78 -1.79
C LYS A 156 -47.07 58.72 -0.58
N GLU A 157 -46.29 58.53 0.47
CA GLU A 157 -46.26 59.40 1.67
C GLU A 157 -45.93 60.86 1.33
N THR A 158 -44.95 61.12 0.46
CA THR A 158 -44.65 62.50 0.01
C THR A 158 -45.78 63.12 -0.82
N LYS A 159 -46.54 62.31 -1.58
CA LYS A 159 -47.67 62.80 -2.37
C LYS A 159 -48.87 63.23 -1.51
N TRP A 160 -49.06 62.60 -0.35
CA TRP A 160 -50.08 63.00 0.63
C TRP A 160 -49.74 64.30 1.39
N ARG A 161 -48.45 64.66 1.50
CA ARG A 161 -48.00 65.86 2.21
C ARG A 161 -48.08 67.16 1.37
N VAL A 162 -48.36 67.07 0.06
CA VAL A 162 -48.45 68.22 -0.86
C VAL A 162 -49.91 68.65 -1.12
N TYR A 163 -50.90 67.88 -0.68
CA TYR A 163 -52.34 68.16 -0.83
C TYR A 163 -53.04 68.62 0.47
N ARG A 164 -52.28 69.18 1.41
CA ARG A 164 -52.79 69.92 2.58
C ARG A 164 -52.09 71.26 2.62
#